data_AF-A0A837FC36-F1
#
_entry.id   AF-A0A837FC36-F1
#
_cell.length_a   1.000
_cell.length_b   1.000
_cell.length_c   1.000
_cell.angle_alpha   90.00
_cell.angle_beta   90.00
_cell.angle_gamma   90.00
#
_symmetry.space_group_name_H-M   'P 1'
#
loop_
_entity.id
_entity.type
_entity.pdbx_description
1 polymer ?
#
loop_
_entity_poly.entity_id
_entity_poly.type
_entity_poly.pdbx_seq_one_letter_code
_entity_poly.pdbx_strand_id
1 'polypeptide(L)'
;MSISQGEKLALIRDSERLTKQQLVDLVGLNYTTYHGYERNKSKMTLEAAVKIFGHPRFNKYQDWFMYDRIDPSRGQIAPALAHYGHETTQSDHSGKQIG
;
A
#
# COMPACT_ATOMS: atom_id res chain seq x y z
N MET A 1 -2.24 -17.44 -0.27
CA MET A 1 -1.17 -16.96 -1.18
C MET A 1 -0.64 -15.64 -0.62
N SER A 2 0.67 -15.41 -0.65
CA SER A 2 1.25 -14.14 -0.17
C SER A 2 1.18 -13.09 -1.28
N ILE A 3 0.73 -11.86 -0.97
CA ILE A 3 0.62 -10.76 -1.94
C ILE A 3 2.03 -10.25 -2.25
N SER A 4 2.40 -10.18 -3.53
CA SER A 4 3.71 -9.66 -3.96
C SER A 4 3.80 -8.14 -3.79
N GLN A 5 5.03 -7.61 -3.73
CA GLN A 5 5.25 -6.16 -3.67
C GLN A 5 4.64 -5.42 -4.86
N GLY A 6 4.71 -5.98 -6.06
CA GLY A 6 4.10 -5.39 -7.25
C GLY A 6 2.58 -5.32 -7.17
N GLU A 7 1.94 -6.38 -6.66
CA GLU A 7 0.49 -6.40 -6.43
C GLU A 7 0.09 -5.39 -5.35
N LYS A 8 0.85 -5.26 -4.26
CA LYS A 8 0.59 -4.23 -3.24
C LYS A 8 0.62 -2.82 -3.82
N LEU A 9 1.58 -2.52 -4.69
CA LEU A 9 1.65 -1.22 -5.38
C LEU A 9 0.43 -0.98 -6.29
N ALA A 10 0.03 -2.00 -7.05
CA ALA A 10 -1.15 -1.92 -7.91
C ALA A 10 -2.42 -1.68 -7.08
N LEU A 11 -2.60 -2.38 -5.97
CA LEU A 11 -3.74 -2.22 -5.05
C LEU A 11 -3.82 -0.80 -4.47
N ILE A 12 -2.68 -0.22 -4.06
CA ILE A 12 -2.59 1.16 -3.60
C ILE A 12 -3.05 2.12 -4.72
N ARG A 13 -2.48 1.97 -5.91
CA ARG A 13 -2.78 2.83 -7.06
C ARG A 13 -4.25 2.75 -7.48
N ASP A 14 -4.77 1.53 -7.60
CA ASP A 14 -6.15 1.28 -8.04
C ASP A 14 -7.16 1.76 -7.00
N SER A 15 -6.84 1.64 -5.70
CA SER A 15 -7.69 2.18 -4.62
C SER A 15 -7.76 3.71 -4.66
N GLU A 16 -6.70 4.37 -5.13
CA GLU A 16 -6.66 5.83 -5.36
C GLU A 16 -7.26 6.24 -6.71
N ARG A 17 -7.71 5.29 -7.54
CA ARG A 17 -8.25 5.49 -8.90
C ARG A 17 -7.30 6.24 -9.82
N LEU A 18 -6.01 5.95 -9.71
CA LEU A 18 -4.96 6.59 -10.51
C LEU A 18 -4.48 5.66 -11.63
N THR A 19 -4.15 6.25 -12.77
CA THR A 19 -3.32 5.57 -13.77
C THR A 19 -1.86 5.52 -13.29
N LYS A 20 -1.06 4.60 -13.86
CA LYS A 20 0.38 4.53 -13.57
C LYS A 20 1.07 5.86 -13.85
N GLN A 21 0.69 6.52 -14.95
CA GLN A 21 1.22 7.82 -15.34
C GLN A 21 0.95 8.88 -14.28
N GLN A 22 -0.31 9.00 -13.85
CA GLN A 22 -0.69 9.97 -12.82
C GLN A 22 0.05 9.74 -11.49
N LEU A 23 0.23 8.47 -11.09
CA LEU A 23 0.97 8.18 -9.88
C LEU A 23 2.43 8.61 -9.99
N VAL A 24 3.12 8.26 -11.09
CA VAL A 24 4.53 8.63 -11.23
C VAL A 24 4.75 10.13 -11.35
N ASP A 25 3.81 10.85 -11.95
CA ASP A 25 3.84 12.31 -12.04
C ASP A 25 3.68 12.96 -10.65
N LEU A 26 2.82 12.40 -9.80
CA LEU A 26 2.61 12.91 -8.42
C LEU A 26 3.83 12.72 -7.51
N VAL A 27 4.56 11.61 -7.67
CA VAL A 27 5.67 11.23 -6.78
C VAL A 27 7.05 11.50 -7.39
N GLY A 28 7.11 11.98 -8.63
CA GLY A 28 8.35 12.28 -9.34
C GLY A 28 9.18 11.02 -9.67
N LEU A 29 8.53 9.94 -10.11
CA LEU A 29 9.17 8.71 -10.54
C LEU A 29 9.17 8.55 -12.07
N ASN A 30 10.02 7.68 -12.58
CA ASN A 30 9.98 7.29 -13.99
C ASN A 30 8.91 6.22 -14.22
N TYR A 31 8.09 6.41 -15.27
CA TYR A 31 7.02 5.47 -15.65
C TYR A 31 7.52 4.04 -15.84
N THR A 32 8.60 3.84 -16.61
CA THR A 32 9.15 2.51 -16.93
C THR A 32 9.63 1.81 -15.67
N THR A 33 10.25 2.56 -14.75
CA THR A 33 10.70 2.05 -13.46
C THR A 33 9.52 1.59 -12.61
N TYR A 34 8.49 2.43 -12.44
CA TYR A 34 7.29 2.10 -11.66
C TYR A 34 6.51 0.92 -12.26
N HIS A 35 6.39 0.89 -13.58
CA HIS A 35 5.75 -0.20 -14.31
C HIS A 35 6.50 -1.53 -14.14
N GLY A 36 7.83 -1.48 -14.00
CA GLY A 36 8.65 -2.63 -13.63
C GLY A 36 8.36 -3.14 -12.21
N TYR A 37 8.13 -2.23 -11.26
CA TYR A 37 7.80 -2.58 -9.87
C TYR A 37 6.46 -3.30 -9.76
N GLU A 38 5.39 -2.77 -10.37
CA GLU A 38 4.07 -3.42 -10.33
C GLU A 38 4.08 -4.81 -10.98
N ARG A 39 4.92 -5.02 -11.99
CA ARG A 39 5.07 -6.32 -12.67
C ARG A 39 6.03 -7.27 -11.97
N ASN A 40 6.56 -6.91 -10.81
CA ASN A 40 7.61 -7.64 -10.10
C ASN A 40 8.85 -7.92 -10.97
N LYS A 41 9.10 -7.11 -12.02
CA LYS A 41 10.29 -7.22 -12.89
C LYS A 41 11.52 -6.60 -12.25
N SER A 42 11.32 -5.65 -11.34
CA SER A 42 12.35 -5.03 -10.53
C SER A 42 11.85 -4.87 -9.09
N LYS A 43 12.78 -4.91 -8.13
CA LYS A 43 12.48 -4.61 -6.74
C LYS A 43 12.46 -3.09 -6.54
N MET A 44 11.51 -2.62 -5.75
CA MET A 44 11.41 -1.20 -5.41
C MET A 44 12.62 -0.80 -4.56
N THR A 45 13.25 0.33 -4.92
CA THR A 45 14.37 0.88 -4.15
C THR A 45 13.85 1.67 -2.94
N LEU A 46 14.70 1.85 -1.93
CA LEU A 46 14.36 2.69 -0.77
C LEU A 46 14.03 4.13 -1.20
N GLU A 47 14.75 4.68 -2.18
CA GLU A 47 14.48 6.02 -2.71
C GLU A 47 13.07 6.13 -3.32
N ALA A 48 12.64 5.11 -4.08
CA ALA A 48 11.29 5.07 -4.63
C ALA A 48 10.24 4.93 -3.53
N ALA A 49 10.51 4.15 -2.48
CA ALA A 49 9.64 4.04 -1.32
C ALA A 49 9.46 5.38 -0.60
N VAL A 50 10.55 6.12 -0.37
CA VAL A 50 10.52 7.45 0.25
C VAL A 50 9.73 8.45 -0.61
N LYS A 51 9.90 8.42 -1.93
CA LYS A 51 9.12 9.28 -2.86
C LYS A 51 7.63 8.96 -2.83
N ILE A 52 7.26 7.69 -2.85
CA ILE A 52 5.85 7.26 -2.83
C ILE A 52 5.23 7.57 -1.47
N PHE A 53 5.77 7.04 -0.38
CA PHE A 53 5.16 7.15 0.95
C PHE A 53 5.42 8.49 1.65
N GLY A 54 6.35 9.30 1.15
CA GLY A 54 6.52 10.69 1.55
C GLY A 54 5.41 11.60 1.02
N HIS A 55 4.67 11.18 -0.02
CA HIS A 55 3.55 11.94 -0.54
C HIS A 55 2.30 11.77 0.37
N PRO A 56 1.63 12.85 0.79
CA PRO A 56 0.50 12.79 1.75
C PRO A 56 -0.62 11.83 1.34
N ARG A 57 -0.85 11.68 0.03
CA ARG A 57 -1.86 10.77 -0.51
C ARG A 57 -1.58 9.29 -0.25
N PHE A 58 -0.30 8.88 -0.24
CA PHE A 58 0.09 7.48 -0.14
C PHE A 58 0.70 7.13 1.21
N ASN A 59 1.06 8.12 2.04
CA ASN A 59 1.66 7.90 3.37
C ASN A 59 0.85 6.94 4.25
N LYS A 60 -0.48 7.01 4.16
CA LYS A 60 -1.43 6.13 4.87
C LYS A 60 -1.32 4.64 4.55
N TYR A 61 -0.61 4.24 3.50
CA TYR A 61 -0.45 2.83 3.10
C TYR A 61 0.92 2.25 3.47
N GLN A 62 1.79 3.03 4.12
CA GLN A 62 3.18 2.64 4.36
C GLN A 62 3.29 1.39 5.23
N ASP A 63 2.61 1.36 6.38
CA ASP A 63 2.72 0.25 7.32
C ASP A 63 2.11 -1.04 6.76
N TRP A 64 1.03 -0.90 5.98
CA TRP A 64 0.42 -2.01 5.28
C TRP A 64 1.35 -2.58 4.21
N PHE A 65 2.01 -1.69 3.45
CA PHE A 65 2.94 -2.10 2.40
C PHE A 65 4.16 -2.83 2.98
N MET A 66 4.78 -2.27 4.02
CA MET A 66 6.06 -2.73 4.56
C MET A 66 5.91 -3.90 5.53
N TYR A 67 4.87 -3.91 6.36
CA TYR A 67 4.77 -4.80 7.51
C TYR A 67 3.46 -5.59 7.58
N ASP A 68 2.56 -5.42 6.61
CA ASP A 68 1.22 -6.01 6.61
C ASP A 68 0.42 -5.62 7.88
N ARG A 69 0.66 -4.40 8.40
CA ARG A 69 -0.01 -3.85 9.58
C ARG A 69 -0.88 -2.67 9.20
N ILE A 70 -1.96 -2.47 9.94
CA ILE A 70 -2.79 -1.28 9.87
C ILE A 70 -2.91 -0.66 11.26
N ASP A 71 -2.98 0.66 11.33
CA ASP A 71 -3.28 1.41 12.54
C ASP A 71 -4.21 2.58 12.17
N PRO A 72 -5.54 2.31 12.14
CA PRO A 72 -6.52 3.32 11.76
C PRO A 72 -6.48 4.56 12.67
N SER A 73 -6.04 4.41 13.93
CA SER A 73 -5.95 5.52 14.89
C SER A 73 -4.88 6.55 14.50
N ARG A 74 -3.84 6.11 13.77
CA ARG A 74 -2.76 6.94 13.23
C ARG A 74 -2.93 7.23 11.74
N GLY A 75 -4.08 6.87 11.17
CA GLY A 75 -4.38 7.05 9.75
C GLY A 75 -3.66 6.07 8.82
N GLN A 76 -3.04 5.00 9.35
CA GLN A 76 -2.43 3.94 8.56
C GLN A 76 -3.47 2.86 8.24
N ILE A 77 -3.81 2.71 6.97
CA ILE A 77 -4.91 1.85 6.51
C ILE A 77 -4.44 0.92 5.38
N ALA A 78 -5.18 -0.16 5.18
CA ALA A 78 -5.04 -0.95 3.97
C ALA A 78 -5.76 -0.25 2.80
N PRO A 79 -5.27 -0.40 1.55
CA PRO A 79 -6.03 -0.01 0.37
C PRO A 79 -7.40 -0.69 0.34
N ALA A 80 -8.45 -0.01 -0.10
CA ALA A 80 -9.80 -0.56 -0.13
C ALA A 80 -9.89 -1.88 -0.93
N LEU A 81 -9.09 -1.99 -2.00
CA LEU A 81 -9.04 -3.19 -2.84
C LEU A 81 -8.19 -4.32 -2.24
N ALA A 82 -7.39 -4.06 -1.20
CA ALA A 82 -6.57 -5.10 -0.56
C ALA A 82 -7.39 -6.16 0.18
N HIS A 83 -8.64 -5.83 0.55
CA HIS A 83 -9.55 -6.77 1.19
C HIS A 83 -10.10 -7.86 0.25
N TYR A 84 -9.84 -7.78 -1.06
CA TYR A 84 -10.35 -8.73 -2.05
C TYR A 84 -9.59 -10.06 -2.15
N GLY A 85 -8.67 -10.38 -1.23
CA GLY A 85 -7.89 -11.62 -1.30
C GLY A 85 -7.33 -12.17 0.01
N HIS A 86 -7.58 -11.52 1.15
CA HIS A 86 -7.21 -12.04 2.46
C HIS A 86 -8.48 -12.28 3.25
N GLU A 87 -8.75 -13.54 3.59
CA GLU A 87 -9.75 -13.89 4.60
C GLU A 87 -9.50 -12.98 5.80
N THR A 88 -10.55 -12.30 6.22
CA THR A 88 -10.57 -11.40 7.36
C THR A 88 -9.94 -12.10 8.56
N THR A 89 -8.67 -11.80 8.86
CA THR A 89 -8.17 -12.09 10.20
C THR A 89 -8.93 -11.14 11.10
N GLN A 90 -9.88 -11.74 11.81
CA GLN A 90 -10.70 -11.11 12.81
C GLN A 90 -9.84 -10.16 13.63
N SER A 91 -10.26 -8.90 13.64
CA SER A 91 -9.92 -7.99 14.71
C SER A 91 -10.40 -8.64 16.02
N ASP A 92 -9.49 -9.27 16.76
CA ASP A 92 -9.69 -9.64 18.15
C ASP A 92 -9.79 -8.35 18.97
N HIS A 93 -10.93 -7.68 18.92
CA HIS A 93 -11.34 -6.73 19.94
C HIS A 93 -11.75 -7.53 21.19
N SER A 94 -10.77 -8.10 21.88
CA SER A 94 -10.93 -8.55 23.27
C SER A 94 -10.81 -7.34 24.19
N GLY A 95 -11.89 -6.58 24.27
CA GLY A 95 -12.10 -5.53 25.28
C GLY A 95 -13.14 -5.98 26.28
N LYS A 96 -12.82 -6.97 27.13
CA LYS A 96 -13.68 -7.36 28.25
C LYS A 96 -13.56 -6.30 29.36
N GLN A 97 -14.48 -5.34 29.36
CA GLN A 97 -14.66 -4.44 30.51
C GLN A 97 -15.58 -5.15 31.51
N ILE A 98 -15.00 -5.66 32.60
CA ILE A 98 -15.74 -6.08 33.80
C ILE A 98 -16.07 -4.84 34.62
N GLY A 99 -17.33 -4.75 35.06
CA GLY A 99 -17.81 -3.78 36.05
C GLY A 99 -17.60 -4.25 37.48
#